data_AF-T1GNA3-F1
#
_entry.id   AF-T1GNA3-F1
#
_cell.length_a   1.000
_cell.length_b   1.000
_cell.length_c   1.000
_cell.angle_alpha   90.00
_cell.angle_beta   90.00
_cell.angle_gamma   90.00
#
_symmetry.space_group_name_H-M   'P 1'
#
loop_
_entity.id
_entity.type
_entity.pdbx_description
1 polymer ?
#
loop_
_entity_poly.entity_id
_entity_poly.type
_entity_poly.pdbx_seq_one_letter_code
_entity_poly.pdbx_strand_id
1 'polypeptide(L)'
;MATDREVLRIVWDGQIPAVIQGDPDEMEIQQPEDFYLMIPRLSYLPLVSDKVKKYFQKYIADQNPDSGNIWFDYNGTPLKLHYPIEFLKILKIFKTTPKENPP
;
A
#
# COMPACT_ATOMS: atom_id res chain seq x y z
N MET A 1 -11.60 33.78 10.87
CA MET A 1 -12.54 32.68 11.20
C MET A 1 -12.94 31.85 9.98
N ALA A 2 -13.16 32.42 8.78
CA ALA A 2 -13.40 31.62 7.56
C ALA A 2 -12.14 30.88 7.07
N THR A 3 -10.98 31.51 7.21
CA THR A 3 -9.67 31.01 6.78
C THR A 3 -9.26 29.71 7.49
N ASP A 4 -9.57 29.58 8.79
CA ASP A 4 -9.20 28.39 9.57
C ASP A 4 -9.95 27.14 9.11
N ARG A 5 -11.20 27.29 8.68
CA ARG A 5 -12.04 26.20 8.17
C ARG A 5 -11.58 25.72 6.79
N GLU A 6 -11.08 26.63 5.96
CA GLU A 6 -10.49 26.32 4.65
C GLU A 6 -9.18 25.55 4.82
N VAL A 7 -8.32 25.98 5.75
CA VAL A 7 -7.07 25.28 6.07
C VAL A 7 -7.35 23.86 6.55
N LEU A 8 -8.29 23.68 7.49
CA LEU A 8 -8.67 22.35 7.97
C LEU A 8 -9.19 21.45 6.85
N ARG A 9 -9.95 22.01 5.90
CA ARG A 9 -10.46 21.26 4.75
C ARG A 9 -9.33 20.84 3.81
N ILE A 10 -8.38 21.73 3.51
CA ILE A 10 -7.22 21.40 2.68
C ILE A 10 -6.37 20.30 3.32
N VAL A 11 -6.19 20.35 4.64
CA VAL A 11 -5.46 19.31 5.38
C VAL A 11 -6.20 17.98 5.34
N TRP A 12 -7.52 17.98 5.53
CA TRP A 12 -8.36 16.78 5.54
C TRP A 12 -8.50 16.13 4.16
N ASP A 13 -8.72 16.94 3.13
CA ASP A 13 -8.89 16.50 1.73
C ASP A 13 -7.54 16.25 1.03
N GLY A 14 -6.41 16.46 1.73
CA GLY A 14 -5.08 16.25 1.20
C GLY A 14 -4.84 14.78 0.80
N GLN A 15 -4.28 14.57 -0.40
CA GLN A 15 -3.96 13.24 -0.92
C GLN A 15 -2.50 13.14 -1.35
N ILE A 16 -1.92 11.95 -1.22
CA ILE A 16 -0.56 11.61 -1.63
C ILE A 16 -0.66 10.61 -2.79
N PRO A 17 0.01 10.86 -3.93
CA PRO A 17 0.14 9.85 -4.97
C PRO A 17 1.07 8.73 -4.49
N ALA A 18 0.59 7.49 -4.58
CA ALA A 18 1.36 6.29 -4.29
C ALA A 18 1.41 5.40 -5.52
N VAL A 19 2.58 4.81 -5.75
CA VAL A 19 2.79 3.76 -6.76
C VAL A 19 2.94 2.46 -6.02
N ILE A 20 2.13 1.48 -6.40
CA ILE A 20 2.17 0.14 -5.83
C ILE A 20 2.62 -0.84 -6.90
N GLN A 21 3.73 -1.52 -6.62
CA GLN A 21 4.31 -2.50 -7.53
C GLN A 21 4.14 -3.90 -6.95
N GLY A 22 3.78 -4.85 -7.81
CA GLY A 22 3.80 -6.26 -7.45
C GLY A 22 5.23 -6.76 -7.35
N ASP A 23 5.52 -7.62 -6.38
CA ASP A 23 6.80 -8.34 -6.37
C ASP A 23 6.87 -9.28 -7.58
N PRO A 24 7.84 -9.13 -8.50
CA PRO A 24 7.97 -10.01 -9.64
C PRO A 24 8.13 -11.49 -9.27
N ASP A 25 8.66 -11.81 -8.08
CA ASP A 25 8.83 -13.19 -7.61
C ASP A 25 7.50 -13.87 -7.24
N GLU A 26 6.46 -13.09 -6.95
CA GLU A 26 5.15 -13.59 -6.54
C GLU A 26 4.08 -13.50 -7.66
N MET A 27 4.40 -12.82 -8.76
CA MET A 27 3.52 -12.63 -9.91
C MET A 27 3.72 -13.76 -10.92
N GLU A 28 3.24 -14.95 -10.54
CA GLU A 28 3.45 -16.21 -11.28
C GLU A 28 2.74 -16.27 -12.65
N ILE A 29 1.58 -15.60 -12.79
CA ILE A 29 0.77 -15.69 -14.02
C ILE A 29 1.27 -14.70 -15.07
N GLN A 30 1.44 -13.45 -14.67
CA GLN A 30 1.85 -12.35 -15.53
C GLN A 30 2.34 -11.19 -14.67
N GLN A 31 3.34 -10.45 -15.15
CA GLN A 31 3.79 -9.22 -14.50
C GLN A 31 2.68 -8.15 -14.59
N PRO A 32 2.12 -7.70 -13.45
CA PRO A 32 1.09 -6.67 -13.42
C PRO A 32 1.67 -5.30 -13.79
N GLU A 33 0.80 -4.43 -14.30
CA GLU A 33 1.14 -3.01 -14.42
C GLU A 33 1.20 -2.34 -13.04
N ASP A 34 2.01 -1.28 -12.95
CA ASP A 34 2.12 -0.45 -11.75
C ASP A 34 0.75 0.12 -11.37
N PHE A 35 0.36 -0.07 -10.11
CA PHE A 35 -0.94 0.37 -9.59
C PHE A 35 -0.81 1.73 -8.93
N TYR A 36 -1.39 2.76 -9.55
CA TYR A 36 -1.36 4.14 -9.05
C TYR A 36 -2.61 4.47 -8.23
N LEU A 37 -2.41 5.05 -7.04
CA LEU A 37 -3.50 5.40 -6.12
C LEU A 37 -3.23 6.75 -5.44
N MET A 38 -4.26 7.59 -5.35
CA MET A 38 -4.26 8.75 -4.47
C MET A 38 -4.75 8.34 -3.07
N ILE A 39 -3.88 8.43 -2.07
CA ILE A 39 -4.18 8.03 -0.70
C ILE A 39 -4.41 9.27 0.16
N PRO A 40 -5.52 9.35 0.93
CA PRO A 40 -5.70 10.47 1.87
C PRO A 40 -4.58 10.52 2.90
N ARG A 41 -4.04 11.72 3.17
CA ARG A 41 -2.91 11.94 4.11
C ARG A 41 -3.22 11.40 5.51
N LEU A 42 -4.42 11.71 5.97
CA LEU A 42 -4.96 11.29 7.27
C LEU A 42 -5.62 9.92 7.18
N SER A 43 -4.92 8.93 6.64
CA SER A 43 -5.39 7.56 6.51
C SER A 43 -4.34 6.54 6.94
N TYR A 44 -4.75 5.28 7.04
CA TYR A 44 -3.91 4.14 7.41
C TYR A 44 -3.85 3.13 6.27
N LEU A 45 -2.71 2.45 6.13
CA LEU A 45 -2.44 1.50 5.05
C LEU A 45 -3.52 0.40 4.90
N PRO A 46 -4.13 -0.15 5.98
CA PRO A 46 -5.20 -1.12 5.87
C PRO A 46 -6.42 -0.64 5.07
N LEU A 47 -6.69 0.67 5.04
CA LEU A 47 -7.84 1.19 4.31
C LEU A 47 -7.65 1.08 2.78
N VAL A 48 -6.40 1.10 2.33
CA VAL A 48 -6.06 0.96 0.91
C VAL A 48 -5.71 -0.47 0.54
N SER A 49 -5.28 -1.30 1.48
CA SER A 49 -4.80 -2.66 1.21
C SER A 49 -5.83 -3.53 0.50
N ASP A 50 -7.12 -3.39 0.79
CA ASP A 50 -8.17 -4.22 0.16
C ASP A 50 -8.29 -3.98 -1.35
N LYS A 51 -8.23 -2.72 -1.77
CA LYS A 51 -8.31 -2.35 -3.20
C LYS A 51 -7.11 -2.93 -3.95
N VAL A 52 -5.97 -2.83 -3.29
CA VAL A 52 -4.68 -3.21 -3.85
C VAL A 52 -4.58 -4.74 -3.92
N LYS A 53 -4.95 -5.46 -2.84
CA LYS A 53 -5.12 -6.91 -2.81
C LYS A 53 -5.96 -7.40 -3.98
N LYS A 54 -7.14 -6.80 -4.16
CA LYS A 54 -8.07 -7.17 -5.22
C LYS A 54 -7.52 -6.95 -6.63
N TYR A 55 -6.67 -5.94 -6.82
CA TYR A 55 -6.00 -5.71 -8.10
C TYR A 55 -4.95 -6.80 -8.39
N PHE A 56 -4.06 -7.06 -7.43
CA PHE A 56 -2.95 -8.00 -7.61
C PHE A 56 -3.34 -9.48 -7.53
N GLN A 57 -4.45 -9.82 -6.86
CA GLN A 57 -4.94 -11.20 -6.73
C GLN A 57 -5.18 -11.89 -8.09
N LYS A 58 -5.41 -11.13 -9.17
CA LYS A 58 -5.60 -11.66 -10.53
C LYS A 58 -4.31 -12.20 -11.16
N TYR A 59 -3.16 -11.77 -10.65
CA TYR A 59 -1.84 -12.06 -11.20
C TYR A 59 -1.08 -13.13 -10.38
N ILE A 60 -1.65 -13.52 -9.23
CA ILE A 60 -1.09 -14.52 -8.34
C ILE A 60 -1.80 -15.87 -8.59
N ALA A 61 -1.03 -16.96 -8.70
CA ALA A 61 -1.57 -18.30 -8.98
C ALA A 61 -2.47 -18.83 -7.85
N ASP A 62 -2.08 -18.57 -6.60
CA ASP A 62 -2.87 -18.91 -5.43
C ASP A 62 -3.92 -17.83 -5.15
N GLN A 63 -5.16 -18.12 -5.59
CA GLN A 63 -6.33 -17.24 -5.44
C GLN A 63 -7.01 -17.35 -4.07
N ASN A 64 -6.47 -18.13 -3.13
CA ASN A 64 -7.14 -18.41 -1.88
C ASN A 64 -7.30 -17.11 -1.05
N PRO A 65 -8.53 -16.62 -0.79
CA PRO A 65 -8.77 -15.31 -0.17
C PRO A 65 -8.21 -15.19 1.26
N ASP A 66 -8.07 -16.32 1.96
CA ASP A 66 -7.53 -16.45 3.33
C ASP A 66 -6.00 -16.61 3.40
N SER A 67 -5.31 -16.80 2.28
CA SER A 67 -3.90 -17.25 2.26
C SER A 67 -2.83 -16.17 2.46
N GLY A 68 -3.16 -14.88 2.45
CA GLY A 68 -2.14 -13.84 2.34
C GLY A 68 -2.33 -12.72 3.35
N ASN A 69 -1.54 -12.74 4.43
CA ASN A 69 -1.15 -11.52 5.12
C ASN A 69 -0.39 -10.66 4.11
N ILE A 70 -1.05 -9.65 3.55
CA ILE A 70 -0.38 -8.67 2.70
C ILE A 70 0.46 -7.77 3.59
N TRP A 71 1.73 -7.68 3.25
CA TRP A 71 2.61 -6.70 3.84
C TRP A 71 3.17 -5.82 2.73
N PHE A 72 3.55 -4.62 3.16
CA PHE A 72 4.08 -3.61 2.30
C PHE A 72 5.55 -3.44 2.60
N ASP A 73 6.36 -3.27 1.57
CA ASP A 73 7.77 -2.90 1.69
C ASP A 73 7.99 -1.52 1.08
N TYR A 74 8.91 -0.77 1.69
CA TYR A 74 9.53 0.38 1.04
C TYR A 74 11.05 0.28 1.13
N ASN A 75 11.68 0.12 -0.03
CA ASN A 75 13.14 0.10 -0.17
C ASN A 75 13.84 -0.95 0.73
N GLY A 76 13.24 -2.14 0.86
CA GLY A 76 13.74 -3.24 1.69
C GLY A 76 13.41 -3.13 3.17
N THR A 77 12.62 -2.13 3.58
CA THR A 77 12.09 -2.02 4.94
C THR A 77 10.61 -2.40 4.98
N PRO A 78 10.22 -3.44 5.75
CA PRO A 78 8.83 -3.81 5.91
C PRO A 78 8.06 -2.74 6.67
N LEU A 79 6.95 -2.31 6.10
CA LEU A 79 6.11 -1.25 6.62
C LEU A 79 5.08 -1.80 7.59
N LYS A 80 5.06 -1.20 8.78
CA LYS A 80 4.06 -1.48 9.80
C LYS A 80 2.75 -0.76 9.44
N LEU A 81 1.69 -1.54 9.23
CA LEU A 81 0.36 -1.07 8.81
C LEU A 81 -0.30 -0.03 9.74
N HIS A 82 0.11 0.05 11.00
CA HIS A 82 -0.47 0.96 12.00
C HIS A 82 0.12 2.38 11.99
N TYR A 83 1.12 2.66 11.15
CA TYR A 83 1.67 4.01 11.04
C TYR A 83 0.85 4.87 10.07
N PRO A 84 0.63 6.17 10.40
CA PRO A 84 -0.03 7.11 9.49
C PRO A 84 0.79 7.30 8.21
N ILE A 85 0.09 7.50 7.08
CA ILE A 85 0.64 7.42 5.71
C ILE A 85 1.56 8.59 5.31
N GLU A 86 1.87 9.49 6.23
CA GLU A 86 2.55 10.77 6.01
C GLU A 86 3.95 10.66 5.33
N PHE A 87 4.50 9.45 5.12
CA PHE A 87 5.83 9.23 4.54
C PHE A 87 5.94 8.19 3.40
N LEU A 88 4.83 7.66 2.88
CA LEU A 88 4.84 6.55 1.93
C LEU A 88 4.93 7.02 0.48
N LYS A 89 6.14 6.99 -0.09
CA LYS A 89 6.38 7.48 -1.46
C LYS A 89 6.38 6.37 -2.53
N ILE A 90 6.63 5.12 -2.17
CA ILE A 90 6.54 3.94 -3.05
C ILE A 90 6.16 2.74 -2.18
N LEU A 91 5.32 1.82 -2.67
CA LEU A 91 4.86 0.65 -1.93
C LEU A 91 5.09 -0.59 -2.79
N LYS A 92 5.72 -1.63 -2.26
CA LYS A 92 5.78 -2.95 -2.90
C LYS A 92 4.94 -3.94 -2.09
N ILE A 93 4.17 -4.79 -2.77
CA ILE A 93 3.37 -5.84 -2.13
C ILE A 93 4.09 -7.17 -2.20
N PHE A 94 4.03 -7.88 -1.08
CA PHE A 94 4.49 -9.24 -0.95
C PHE A 94 3.46 -10.09 -0.15
N LYS A 95 3.43 -11.39 -0.41
CA LYS A 95 2.70 -12.49 0.22
C LYS A 95 3.56 -13.18 1.29
N THR A 96 4.88 -13.20 1.16
CA THR A 96 5.76 -14.03 2.03
C THR A 96 6.41 -13.23 3.16
N THR A 97 6.40 -13.73 4.40
CA THR A 97 6.88 -13.05 5.63
C THR A 97 8.05 -12.09 5.44
N PRO A 98 8.06 -10.91 6.12
CA PRO A 98 9.15 -9.95 6.00
C PRO A 98 10.48 -10.65 6.27
N LYS A 99 11.44 -10.51 5.34
CA LYS A 99 12.83 -10.93 5.58
C LYS A 99 13.27 -10.25 6.88
N GLU A 100 13.59 -11.08 7.86
CA GLU A 100 13.88 -10.68 9.24
C GLU A 100 14.80 -9.44 9.28
N ASN A 101 14.47 -8.51 10.16
CA ASN A 101 15.40 -7.47 10.59
C ASN A 101 16.75 -8.12 10.95
N PRO A 102 17.90 -7.67 10.42
CA PRO A 102 19.14 -7.86 11.14
C PRO A 102 19.05 -7.08 12.48
N PRO A 103 19.75 -7.55 13.52
CA PRO A 103 19.52 -7.19 14.92
C PRO A 103 19.60 -5.69 15.23
#